data_AF-A0A3D1F365-F1
#
_entry.id   AF-A0A3D1F365-F1
#
_cell.length_a   1.000
_cell.length_b   1.000
_cell.length_c   1.000
_cell.angle_alpha   90.00
_cell.angle_beta   90.00
_cell.angle_gamma   90.00
#
_symmetry.space_group_name_H-M   'P 1'
#
loop_
_entity.id
_entity.type
_entity.pdbx_description
1 polymer ?
#
loop_
_entity_poly.entity_id
_entity_poly.type
_entity_poly.pdbx_seq_one_letter_code
_entity_poly.pdbx_strand_id
1 'polypeptide(L)'
;GIEVLGLSILAIKPTPETSRALEAEAREQILRLADEAIYARRNAAVEQERSIKENELNTEIAVENKKRQIRETQMEAEKSVQKKRSEMQEAKMGANIALEEKNKDLVALTTANSREESDSKAYGIEVMIKALANVDPKVLQALTNVGMDASQLIAQSFRELAEGADKIGQLNVSPDLLRELISKEKIHQ
;
A
#
# COMPACT_ATOMS: atom_id res chain seq x y z
N GLY A 1 -13.85 132.91 7.07
CA GLY A 1 -14.06 131.93 8.15
C GLY A 1 -13.45 130.61 7.72
N ILE A 2 -12.99 129.80 8.66
CA ILE A 2 -12.51 128.44 8.36
C ILE A 2 -13.71 127.50 8.54
N GLU A 3 -14.03 126.70 7.52
CA GLU A 3 -15.16 125.74 7.52
C GLU A 3 -14.61 124.32 7.28
N VAL A 4 -15.08 123.36 8.08
CA VAL A 4 -14.59 121.97 8.04
C VAL A 4 -15.35 121.21 6.95
N LEU A 5 -14.64 120.76 5.90
CA LEU A 5 -15.22 120.04 4.76
C LEU A 5 -15.40 118.53 4.99
N GLY A 6 -14.67 117.95 5.95
CA GLY A 6 -14.77 116.52 6.27
C GLY A 6 -13.77 116.07 7.33
N LEU A 7 -14.12 115.00 8.06
CA LEU A 7 -13.31 114.37 9.09
C LEU A 7 -12.98 112.94 8.65
N SER A 8 -11.70 112.58 8.60
CA SER A 8 -11.25 111.21 8.38
C SER A 8 -10.39 110.77 9.55
N ILE A 9 -10.81 109.70 10.23
CA ILE A 9 -10.06 109.12 11.33
C ILE A 9 -9.04 108.14 10.74
N LEU A 10 -7.76 108.50 10.83
CA LEU A 10 -6.65 107.70 10.28
C LEU A 10 -6.34 106.45 11.12
N ALA A 11 -6.50 106.53 12.44
CA ALA A 11 -6.28 105.40 13.33
C ALA A 11 -7.04 105.57 14.64
N ILE A 12 -7.65 104.49 15.12
CA ILE A 12 -8.12 104.36 16.49
C ILE A 12 -7.20 103.36 17.16
N LYS A 13 -6.39 103.81 18.12
CA LYS A 13 -5.46 102.94 18.85
C LYS A 13 -5.93 102.80 20.30
N PRO A 14 -6.10 101.56 20.79
CA PRO A 14 -6.41 101.33 22.19
C PRO A 14 -5.25 101.80 23.07
N THR A 15 -5.56 102.16 24.32
CA THR A 15 -4.53 102.41 25.32
C THR A 15 -3.72 101.12 25.59
N PRO A 16 -2.46 101.20 26.02
CA PRO A 16 -1.62 100.02 26.25
C PRO A 16 -2.21 98.98 27.23
N GLU A 17 -3.10 99.40 28.12
CA GLU A 17 -3.82 98.50 29.05
C GLU A 17 -4.98 97.78 28.37
N THR A 18 -5.74 98.48 27.52
CA THR A 18 -6.86 97.89 26.77
C THR A 18 -6.38 96.97 25.64
N SER A 19 -5.25 97.27 24.98
CA SER A 19 -4.61 96.35 24.02
C SER A 19 -4.18 95.04 24.68
N ARG A 20 -3.56 95.11 25.88
CA ARG A 20 -3.16 93.93 26.65
C ARG A 20 -4.36 93.09 27.09
N ALA A 21 -5.47 93.72 27.47
CA ALA A 21 -6.70 93.02 27.84
C ALA A 21 -7.32 92.26 26.65
N LEU A 22 -7.36 92.88 25.45
CA LEU A 22 -7.86 92.24 24.24
C LEU A 22 -6.95 91.11 23.74
N GLU A 23 -5.62 91.28 23.83
CA GLU A 23 -4.65 90.23 23.49
C GLU A 23 -4.73 89.01 24.41
N ALA A 24 -5.04 89.21 25.71
CA ALA A 24 -5.17 88.12 26.66
C ALA A 24 -6.33 87.18 26.30
N GLU A 25 -7.49 87.73 25.91
CA GLU A 25 -8.66 86.94 25.49
C GLU A 25 -8.35 86.14 24.22
N ALA A 26 -7.76 86.79 23.21
CA ALA A 26 -7.37 86.11 21.96
C ALA A 26 -6.33 85.01 22.21
N ARG A 27 -5.36 85.24 23.11
CA ARG A 27 -4.34 84.25 23.47
C ARG A 27 -4.95 83.03 24.16
N GLU A 28 -5.90 83.23 25.07
CA GLU A 28 -6.60 82.14 25.75
C GLU A 28 -7.43 81.29 24.79
N GLN A 29 -8.11 81.93 23.84
CA GLN A 29 -8.85 81.21 22.78
C GLN A 29 -7.90 80.34 21.93
N ILE A 30 -6.71 80.84 21.58
CA ILE A 30 -5.71 80.07 20.84
C ILE A 30 -5.21 78.87 21.65
N LEU A 31 -4.96 79.05 22.96
CA LEU A 31 -4.53 77.95 23.84
C LEU A 31 -5.61 76.88 23.94
N ARG A 32 -6.86 77.28 24.14
CA ARG A 32 -8.00 76.35 24.17
C ARG A 32 -8.16 75.57 22.88
N LEU A 33 -8.06 76.23 21.72
CA LEU A 33 -8.13 75.56 20.41
C LEU A 33 -6.96 74.59 20.21
N ALA A 34 -5.77 74.94 20.69
CA ALA A 34 -4.61 74.03 20.65
C ALA A 34 -4.85 72.79 21.50
N ASP A 35 -5.38 72.94 22.71
CA ASP A 35 -5.73 71.83 23.59
C ASP A 35 -6.83 70.95 22.96
N GLU A 36 -7.89 71.55 22.43
CA GLU A 36 -8.96 70.82 21.73
C GLU A 36 -8.43 70.04 20.53
N ALA A 37 -7.49 70.61 19.76
CA ALA A 37 -6.84 69.91 18.65
C ALA A 37 -5.98 68.72 19.13
N ILE A 38 -5.29 68.87 20.27
CA ILE A 38 -4.52 67.77 20.89
C ILE A 38 -5.48 66.66 21.34
N TYR A 39 -6.56 67.00 22.02
CA TYR A 39 -7.58 66.04 22.45
C TYR A 39 -8.21 65.31 21.27
N ALA A 40 -8.59 66.02 20.21
CA ALA A 40 -9.17 65.44 19.01
C ALA A 40 -8.21 64.45 18.33
N ARG A 41 -6.92 64.83 18.19
CA ARG A 41 -5.90 63.93 17.65
C ARG A 41 -5.69 62.69 18.50
N ARG A 42 -5.65 62.84 19.84
CA ARG A 42 -5.50 61.70 20.76
C ARG A 42 -6.70 60.76 20.68
N ASN A 43 -7.91 61.30 20.63
CA ASN A 43 -9.12 60.48 20.51
C ASN A 43 -9.17 59.73 19.18
N ALA A 44 -8.82 60.41 18.08
CA ALA A 44 -8.72 59.76 16.76
C ALA A 44 -7.67 58.64 16.75
N ALA A 45 -6.52 58.82 17.40
CA ALA A 45 -5.50 57.79 17.53
C ALA A 45 -5.98 56.58 18.33
N VAL A 46 -6.67 56.81 19.46
CA VAL A 46 -7.23 55.72 20.29
C VAL A 46 -8.32 54.96 19.54
N GLU A 47 -9.20 55.65 18.82
CA GLU A 47 -10.25 55.00 18.04
C GLU A 47 -9.66 54.18 16.87
N GLN A 48 -8.63 54.71 16.22
CA GLN A 48 -7.89 53.97 15.20
C GLN A 48 -7.24 52.72 15.79
N GLU A 49 -6.64 52.81 16.98
CA GLU A 49 -6.05 51.65 17.67
C GLU A 49 -7.08 50.60 18.03
N ARG A 50 -8.25 51.01 18.54
CA ARG A 50 -9.38 50.11 18.80
C ARG A 50 -9.85 49.40 17.53
N SER A 51 -10.03 50.16 16.44
CA SER A 51 -10.44 49.61 15.14
C SER A 51 -9.42 48.63 14.59
N ILE A 52 -8.12 48.94 14.70
CA ILE A 52 -7.04 48.02 14.30
C ILE A 52 -7.12 46.74 15.14
N LYS A 53 -7.26 46.86 16.46
CA LYS A 53 -7.32 45.70 17.36
C LYS A 53 -8.53 44.81 17.08
N GLU A 54 -9.69 45.41 16.80
CA GLU A 54 -10.90 44.67 16.43
C GLU A 54 -10.71 43.93 15.10
N ASN A 55 -10.13 44.58 14.10
CA ASN A 55 -9.82 43.95 12.82
C ASN A 55 -8.81 42.80 12.95
N GLU A 56 -7.79 42.96 13.80
CA GLU A 56 -6.83 41.89 14.13
C GLU A 56 -7.55 40.68 14.74
N LEU A 57 -8.39 40.91 15.75
CA LEU A 57 -9.15 39.83 16.41
C LEU A 57 -10.11 39.14 15.44
N ASN A 58 -10.81 39.90 14.59
CA ASN A 58 -11.68 39.34 13.56
C ASN A 58 -10.90 38.51 12.54
N THR A 59 -9.70 38.97 12.16
CA THR A 59 -8.81 38.22 11.27
C THR A 59 -8.34 36.92 11.92
N GLU A 60 -7.97 36.96 13.20
CA GLU A 60 -7.56 35.77 13.97
C GLU A 60 -8.70 34.74 14.07
N ILE A 61 -9.92 35.19 14.38
CA ILE A 61 -11.12 34.35 14.38
C ILE A 61 -11.35 33.72 13.00
N ALA A 62 -11.23 34.51 11.92
CA ALA A 62 -11.40 34.01 10.56
C ALA A 62 -10.35 32.94 10.21
N VAL A 63 -9.09 33.14 10.61
CA VAL A 63 -8.01 32.18 10.42
C VAL A 63 -8.28 30.89 11.19
N GLU A 64 -8.65 30.96 12.47
CA GLU A 64 -8.96 29.77 13.28
C GLU A 64 -10.18 29.00 12.76
N ASN A 65 -11.23 29.70 12.34
CA ASN A 65 -12.38 29.08 11.69
C ASN A 65 -11.98 28.38 10.39
N LYS A 66 -11.11 29.00 9.57
CA LYS A 66 -10.61 28.37 8.35
C LYS A 66 -9.76 27.13 8.65
N LYS A 67 -8.90 27.19 9.68
CA LYS A 67 -8.13 26.03 10.15
C LYS A 67 -9.03 24.90 10.66
N ARG A 68 -10.11 25.21 11.39
CA ARG A 68 -11.10 24.20 11.80
C ARG A 68 -11.73 23.56 10.57
N GLN A 69 -12.21 24.35 9.61
CA GLN A 69 -12.81 23.85 8.37
C GLN A 69 -11.85 22.95 7.58
N ILE A 70 -10.58 23.33 7.47
CA ILE A 70 -9.55 22.52 6.81
C ILE A 70 -9.38 21.18 7.54
N ARG A 71 -9.27 21.18 8.88
CA ARG A 71 -9.13 19.96 9.67
C ARG A 71 -10.34 19.04 9.54
N GLU A 72 -11.56 19.59 9.55
CA GLU A 72 -12.79 18.81 9.34
C GLU A 72 -12.82 18.18 7.95
N THR A 73 -12.49 18.95 6.91
CA THR A 73 -12.42 18.44 5.53
C THR A 73 -11.36 17.35 5.38
N GLN A 74 -10.19 17.53 6.00
CA GLN A 74 -9.13 16.52 6.01
C GLN A 74 -9.58 15.23 6.70
N MET A 75 -10.20 15.34 7.88
CA MET A 75 -10.71 14.19 8.62
C MET A 75 -11.80 13.45 7.86
N GLU A 76 -12.72 14.17 7.19
CA GLU A 76 -13.74 13.55 6.34
C GLU A 76 -13.12 12.84 5.14
N ALA A 77 -12.13 13.46 4.50
CA ALA A 77 -11.38 12.84 3.40
C ALA A 77 -10.66 11.57 3.89
N GLU A 78 -9.96 11.61 5.02
CA GLU A 78 -9.31 10.44 5.63
C GLU A 78 -10.31 9.32 5.95
N LYS A 79 -11.45 9.66 6.56
CA LYS A 79 -12.52 8.70 6.84
C LYS A 79 -13.04 8.05 5.55
N SER A 80 -13.18 8.82 4.48
CA SER A 80 -13.61 8.31 3.17
C SER A 80 -12.61 7.32 2.57
N VAL A 81 -11.31 7.63 2.69
CA VAL A 81 -10.21 6.76 2.24
C VAL A 81 -10.17 5.49 3.07
N GLN A 82 -10.28 5.60 4.40
CA GLN A 82 -10.30 4.45 5.29
C GLN A 82 -11.49 3.54 5.01
N LYS A 83 -12.69 4.10 4.77
CA LYS A 83 -13.87 3.33 4.40
C LYS A 83 -13.67 2.56 3.10
N LYS A 84 -13.21 3.24 2.03
CA LYS A 84 -12.90 2.59 0.75
C LYS A 84 -11.84 1.49 0.90
N ARG A 85 -10.86 1.70 1.78
CA ARG A 85 -9.82 0.70 2.06
C ARG A 85 -10.40 -0.53 2.77
N SER A 86 -11.30 -0.35 3.73
CA SER A 86 -12.02 -1.45 4.38
C SER A 86 -12.86 -2.23 3.36
N GLU A 87 -13.65 -1.54 2.55
CA GLU A 87 -14.47 -2.15 1.49
C GLU A 87 -13.60 -2.96 0.51
N MET A 88 -12.44 -2.43 0.11
CA MET A 88 -11.49 -3.14 -0.75
C MET A 88 -10.88 -4.36 -0.06
N GLN A 89 -10.57 -4.27 1.24
CA GLN A 89 -10.05 -5.41 2.01
C GLN A 89 -11.10 -6.51 2.16
N GLU A 90 -12.35 -6.15 2.45
CA GLU A 90 -13.48 -7.08 2.51
C GLU A 90 -13.71 -7.76 1.16
N ALA A 91 -13.74 -6.99 0.06
CA ALA A 91 -13.86 -7.53 -1.29
C ALA A 91 -12.71 -8.49 -1.63
N LYS A 92 -11.47 -8.14 -1.28
CA LYS A 92 -10.30 -9.00 -1.48
C LYS A 92 -10.39 -10.28 -0.65
N MET A 93 -10.85 -10.18 0.60
CA MET A 93 -11.04 -11.33 1.47
C MET A 93 -12.11 -12.26 0.90
N GLY A 94 -13.25 -11.73 0.46
CA GLY A 94 -14.30 -12.50 -0.20
C GLY A 94 -13.81 -13.20 -1.47
N ALA A 95 -13.02 -12.51 -2.29
CA ALA A 95 -12.39 -13.11 -3.48
C ALA A 95 -11.44 -14.25 -3.12
N ASN A 96 -10.63 -14.09 -2.07
CA ASN A 96 -9.72 -15.13 -1.60
C ASN A 96 -10.48 -16.35 -1.05
N ILE A 97 -11.56 -16.14 -0.30
CA ILE A 97 -12.40 -17.22 0.21
C ILE A 97 -13.02 -18.00 -0.96
N ALA A 98 -13.59 -17.30 -1.95
CA ALA A 98 -14.18 -17.93 -3.12
C ALA A 98 -13.13 -18.70 -3.96
N LEU A 99 -11.90 -18.20 -4.04
CA LEU A 99 -10.80 -18.90 -4.68
C LEU A 99 -10.44 -20.17 -3.90
N GLU A 100 -10.35 -20.07 -2.58
CA GLU A 100 -10.03 -21.22 -1.72
C GLU A 100 -11.12 -22.30 -1.75
N GLU A 101 -12.40 -21.92 -1.84
CA GLU A 101 -13.50 -22.87 -2.06
C GLU A 101 -13.34 -23.61 -3.40
N LYS A 102 -13.04 -22.89 -4.49
CA LYS A 102 -12.76 -23.53 -5.78
C LYS A 102 -11.54 -24.44 -5.74
N ASN A 103 -10.51 -24.08 -4.98
CA ASN A 103 -9.34 -24.95 -4.79
C ASN A 103 -9.71 -26.24 -4.06
N LYS A 104 -10.56 -26.16 -3.02
CA LYS A 104 -11.06 -27.36 -2.33
C LYS A 104 -11.85 -28.26 -3.29
N ASP A 105 -12.72 -27.69 -4.10
CA ASP A 105 -13.48 -28.45 -5.11
C ASP A 105 -12.54 -29.10 -6.13
N LEU A 106 -11.52 -28.37 -6.59
CA LEU A 106 -10.52 -28.89 -7.52
C LEU A 106 -9.71 -30.04 -6.91
N VAL A 107 -9.31 -29.92 -5.64
CA VAL A 107 -8.58 -30.98 -4.93
C VAL A 107 -9.47 -32.20 -4.73
N ALA A 108 -10.74 -32.02 -4.38
CA ALA A 108 -11.71 -33.11 -4.28
C ALA A 108 -11.88 -33.83 -5.61
N LEU A 109 -12.06 -33.09 -6.70
CA LEU A 109 -12.17 -33.64 -8.06
C LEU A 109 -10.90 -34.39 -8.49
N THR A 110 -9.73 -33.80 -8.22
CA THR A 110 -8.44 -34.41 -8.55
C THR A 110 -8.23 -35.72 -7.78
N THR A 111 -8.61 -35.74 -6.51
CA THR A 111 -8.53 -36.94 -5.66
C THR A 111 -9.48 -38.03 -6.16
N ALA A 112 -10.71 -37.67 -6.51
CA ALA A 112 -11.67 -38.60 -7.09
C ALA A 112 -11.17 -39.18 -8.42
N ASN A 113 -10.66 -38.34 -9.32
CA ASN A 113 -10.10 -38.77 -10.59
C ASN A 113 -8.89 -39.70 -10.40
N SER A 114 -7.97 -39.36 -9.50
CA SER A 114 -6.79 -40.20 -9.22
C SER A 114 -7.18 -41.55 -8.64
N ARG A 115 -8.25 -41.60 -7.83
CA ARG A 115 -8.78 -42.85 -7.28
C ARG A 115 -9.37 -43.72 -8.38
N GLU A 116 -10.23 -43.15 -9.22
CA GLU A 116 -10.83 -43.87 -10.36
C GLU A 116 -9.77 -44.39 -11.34
N GLU A 117 -8.73 -43.58 -11.62
CA GLU A 117 -7.62 -44.00 -12.48
C GLU A 117 -6.82 -45.14 -11.85
N SER A 118 -6.60 -45.10 -10.53
CA SER A 118 -5.91 -46.17 -9.81
C SER A 118 -6.74 -47.45 -9.76
N ASP A 119 -8.04 -47.34 -9.54
CA ASP A 119 -8.98 -48.47 -9.53
C ASP A 119 -9.05 -49.10 -10.93
N SER A 120 -9.08 -48.29 -12.00
CA SER A 120 -9.01 -48.75 -13.38
C SER A 120 -7.70 -49.48 -13.70
N LYS A 121 -6.55 -48.94 -13.24
CA LYS A 121 -5.24 -49.59 -13.40
C LYS A 121 -5.17 -50.91 -12.63
N ALA A 122 -5.67 -50.93 -11.39
CA ALA A 122 -5.71 -52.13 -10.57
C ALA A 122 -6.57 -53.22 -11.22
N TYR A 123 -7.75 -52.87 -11.72
CA TYR A 123 -8.61 -53.77 -12.48
C TYR A 123 -7.92 -54.30 -13.75
N GLY A 124 -7.25 -53.44 -14.51
CA GLY A 124 -6.50 -53.84 -15.69
C GLY A 124 -5.38 -54.84 -15.37
N ILE A 125 -4.61 -54.59 -14.31
CA ILE A 125 -3.58 -55.50 -13.82
C ILE A 125 -4.21 -56.81 -13.34
N GLU A 126 -5.32 -56.76 -12.61
CA GLU A 126 -6.03 -57.95 -12.13
C GLU A 126 -6.50 -58.85 -13.28
N VAL A 127 -7.11 -58.27 -14.32
CA VAL A 127 -7.53 -58.99 -15.52
C VAL A 127 -6.32 -59.58 -16.26
N MET A 128 -5.23 -58.82 -16.37
CA MET A 128 -3.99 -59.30 -16.98
C MET A 128 -3.41 -60.49 -16.20
N ILE A 129 -3.30 -60.41 -14.87
CA ILE A 129 -2.83 -61.50 -14.02
C ILE A 129 -3.74 -62.72 -14.15
N LYS A 130 -5.07 -62.54 -14.14
CA LYS A 130 -6.03 -63.64 -14.34
C LYS A 130 -5.88 -64.31 -15.71
N ALA A 131 -5.64 -63.54 -16.77
CA ALA A 131 -5.40 -64.09 -18.11
C ALA A 131 -4.09 -64.89 -18.17
N LEU A 132 -3.04 -64.41 -17.50
CA LEU A 132 -1.74 -65.07 -17.43
C LEU A 132 -1.69 -66.23 -16.41
N ALA A 133 -2.66 -66.34 -15.50
CA ALA A 133 -2.69 -67.37 -14.46
C ALA A 133 -2.76 -68.81 -15.02
N ASN A 134 -3.30 -68.99 -16.23
CA ASN A 134 -3.38 -70.29 -16.91
C ASN A 134 -2.19 -70.57 -17.84
N VAL A 135 -1.20 -69.67 -17.92
CA VAL A 135 0.01 -69.84 -18.74
C VAL A 135 1.07 -70.58 -17.93
N ASP A 136 1.76 -71.54 -18.55
CA ASP A 136 2.87 -72.26 -17.92
C ASP A 136 3.95 -71.27 -17.43
N PRO A 137 4.39 -71.34 -16.15
CA PRO A 137 5.43 -70.48 -15.60
C PRO A 137 6.69 -70.39 -16.46
N LYS A 138 7.09 -71.48 -17.15
CA LYS A 138 8.27 -71.48 -18.02
C LYS A 138 8.08 -70.63 -19.28
N VAL A 139 6.86 -70.59 -19.83
CA VAL A 139 6.52 -69.76 -20.98
C VAL A 139 6.44 -68.28 -20.57
N LEU A 140 5.91 -68.01 -19.38
CA LEU A 140 5.84 -66.67 -18.82
C LEU A 140 7.24 -66.08 -18.58
N GLN A 141 8.16 -66.91 -18.05
CA GLN A 141 9.56 -66.56 -17.84
C GLN A 141 10.32 -66.36 -19.16
N ALA A 142 10.02 -67.17 -20.18
CA ALA A 142 10.55 -66.95 -21.52
C ALA A 142 10.06 -65.62 -22.13
N LEU A 143 8.78 -65.29 -21.98
CA LEU A 143 8.20 -64.05 -22.49
C LEU A 143 8.74 -62.80 -21.77
N THR A 144 8.97 -62.86 -20.45
CA THR A 144 9.61 -61.76 -19.72
C THR A 144 11.05 -61.53 -20.16
N ASN A 145 11.76 -62.60 -20.52
CA ASN A 145 13.16 -62.52 -20.97
C ASN A 145 13.32 -61.87 -22.36
N VAL A 146 12.28 -61.85 -23.21
CA VAL A 146 12.34 -61.25 -24.55
C VAL A 146 12.50 -59.73 -24.52
N GLY A 147 12.07 -59.06 -23.44
CA GLY A 147 12.10 -57.59 -23.30
C GLY A 147 13.16 -57.04 -22.33
N MET A 148 14.03 -57.89 -21.78
CA MET A 148 15.05 -57.48 -20.80
C MET A 148 16.36 -57.09 -21.48
N ASP A 149 17.04 -56.07 -20.96
CA ASP A 149 18.38 -55.70 -21.43
C ASP A 149 19.39 -56.81 -21.07
N ALA A 150 20.47 -56.95 -21.85
CA ALA A 150 21.50 -57.99 -21.65
C ALA A 150 22.00 -58.06 -20.20
N SER A 151 22.26 -56.91 -19.56
CA SER A 151 22.69 -56.85 -18.15
C SER A 151 21.63 -57.38 -17.17
N GLN A 152 20.34 -57.22 -17.48
CA GLN A 152 19.24 -57.70 -16.64
C GLN A 152 19.01 -59.21 -16.82
N LEU A 153 19.17 -59.72 -18.05
CA LEU A 153 19.18 -61.16 -18.33
C LEU A 153 20.31 -61.87 -17.60
N ILE A 154 21.51 -61.31 -17.65
CA ILE A 154 22.69 -61.83 -16.93
C ILE A 154 22.42 -61.84 -15.41
N ALA A 155 21.88 -60.75 -14.85
CA ALA A 155 21.54 -60.69 -13.42
C ALA A 155 20.48 -61.73 -13.01
N GLN A 156 19.53 -62.04 -13.89
CA GLN A 156 18.53 -63.08 -13.66
C GLN A 156 19.15 -64.48 -13.72
N SER A 157 20.02 -64.75 -14.71
CA SER A 157 20.75 -66.02 -14.81
C SER A 157 21.67 -66.26 -13.61
N PHE A 158 22.32 -65.23 -13.07
CA PHE A 158 23.10 -65.36 -11.83
C PHE A 158 22.24 -65.72 -10.61
N ARG A 159 21.01 -65.19 -10.51
CA ARG A 159 20.06 -65.59 -9.44
C ARG A 159 19.61 -67.04 -9.59
N GLU A 160 19.29 -67.48 -10.80
CA GLU A 160 18.90 -68.88 -11.07
C GLU A 160 20.04 -69.86 -10.80
N LEU A 161 21.28 -69.48 -11.12
CA LEU A 161 22.48 -70.23 -10.76
C LEU A 161 22.69 -70.28 -9.23
N ALA A 162 22.39 -69.20 -8.52
CA ALA A 162 22.48 -69.15 -7.06
C ALA A 162 21.38 -69.98 -6.37
N GLU A 163 20.16 -69.98 -6.88
CA GLU A 163 19.06 -70.84 -6.39
C GLU A 163 19.34 -72.33 -6.64
N GLY A 164 20.09 -72.64 -7.71
CA GLY A 164 20.60 -73.98 -8.00
C GLY A 164 21.94 -74.32 -7.34
N ALA A 165 22.53 -73.44 -6.54
CA ALA A 165 23.92 -73.56 -6.07
C ALA A 165 24.19 -74.84 -5.27
N ASP A 166 23.19 -75.39 -4.59
CA ASP A 166 23.30 -76.68 -3.89
C ASP A 166 23.65 -77.86 -4.84
N LYS A 167 23.38 -77.70 -6.14
CA LYS A 167 23.70 -78.68 -7.20
C LYS A 167 24.96 -78.32 -7.99
N ILE A 168 25.56 -77.15 -7.73
CA ILE A 168 26.68 -76.60 -8.49
C ILE A 168 27.89 -76.48 -7.55
N GLY A 169 28.84 -77.41 -7.65
CA GLY A 169 29.94 -77.52 -6.69
C GLY A 169 30.90 -76.32 -6.64
N GLN A 170 31.37 -75.83 -7.80
CA GLN A 170 32.26 -74.66 -7.87
C GLN A 170 32.14 -73.97 -9.23
N LEU A 171 31.77 -72.68 -9.23
CA LEU A 171 31.71 -71.85 -10.43
C LEU A 171 32.86 -70.85 -10.41
N ASN A 172 33.78 -70.95 -11.36
CA ASN A 172 34.90 -70.02 -11.52
C ASN A 172 34.57 -69.03 -12.64
N VAL A 173 34.36 -67.76 -12.30
CA VAL A 173 34.12 -66.68 -13.27
C VAL A 173 35.37 -65.82 -13.37
N SER A 174 35.90 -65.62 -14.58
CA SER A 174 37.09 -64.79 -14.78
C SER A 174 36.75 -63.29 -14.67
N PRO A 175 37.67 -62.45 -14.13
CA PRO A 175 37.44 -61.02 -14.00
C PRO A 175 37.18 -60.30 -15.34
N ASP A 176 37.75 -60.79 -16.44
CA ASP A 176 37.56 -60.23 -17.78
C ASP A 176 36.16 -60.53 -18.34
N LEU A 177 35.65 -61.74 -18.16
CA LEU A 177 34.28 -62.12 -18.57
C LEU A 177 33.24 -61.30 -17.80
N LEU A 178 33.45 -61.07 -16.49
CA LEU A 178 32.57 -60.22 -15.70
C LEU A 178 32.58 -58.76 -16.18
N ARG A 179 33.73 -58.25 -16.61
CA ARG A 179 33.85 -56.89 -17.15
C ARG A 179 33.11 -56.75 -18.47
N GLU A 180 33.22 -57.73 -19.36
CA GLU A 180 32.54 -57.74 -20.66
C GLU A 180 31.02 -57.82 -20.50
N LEU A 181 30.54 -58.65 -19.57
CA LEU A 181 29.10 -58.83 -19.28
C LEU A 181 28.44 -57.64 -18.56
N ILE A 182 29.18 -56.90 -17.73
CA ILE A 182 28.68 -55.72 -17.00
C ILE A 182 28.79 -54.44 -17.84
N SER A 183 29.68 -54.43 -18.83
CA SER A 183 29.86 -53.27 -19.71
C SER A 183 28.65 -53.11 -20.63
N LYS A 184 27.89 -52.03 -20.42
CA LYS A 184 26.77 -51.65 -21.29
C LYS A 184 27.30 -51.41 -22.70
N GLU A 185 27.05 -52.34 -23.62
CA GLU A 185 27.39 -52.20 -25.03
C GLU A 185 26.69 -50.93 -25.57
N LYS A 186 27.45 -49.85 -25.75
CA LYS A 186 27.02 -48.75 -26.63
C LYS A 186 27.18 -49.27 -28.05
N ILE A 187 26.17 -49.94 -28.57
CA ILE A 187 26.06 -50.21 -30.01
C ILE A 187 25.92 -48.83 -30.69
N HIS A 188 26.97 -48.40 -31.36
CA HIS A 188 26.90 -47.34 -32.36
C HIS A 188 26.38 -47.96 -33.67
N GLN A 189 25.35 -47.29 -34.19
CA GLN A 189 24.67 -47.45 -35.49
C GLN A 189 23.51 -48.44 -35.55
#